data_AF-A0A2V6ETJ4-F1
#
_entry.id   AF-A0A2V6ETJ4-F1
#
_cell.length_a   1.000
_cell.length_b   1.000
_cell.length_c   1.000
_cell.angle_alpha   90.00
_cell.angle_beta   90.00
_cell.angle_gamma   90.00
#
_symmetry.space_group_name_H-M   'P 1'
#
loop_
_entity.id
_entity.type
_entity.pdbx_description
1 polymer ?
#
loop_
_entity_poly.entity_id
_entity_poly.type
_entity_poly.pdbx_seq_one_letter_code
_entity_poly.pdbx_strand_id
1 'polypeptide(L)'
;MKTSSDRATGKTDQDRMNLDKETAYWREQHSKQPYAKNYSYEQFEHAYRTGYKSFLKYPGKKFEEVEDSLASDYDEAKPTSALPWDTVRPAVSSVWERMTGVLSPREPGRGVRDFI
;
A
#
# COMPACT_ATOMS: atom_id res chain seq x y z
N MET A 1 27.63 34.81 -0.42
CA MET A 1 27.45 33.96 -1.62
C MET A 1 26.79 32.66 -1.15
N LYS A 2 25.50 32.44 -1.47
CA LYS A 2 24.97 31.33 -2.32
C LYS A 2 25.43 29.94 -1.82
N THR A 3 24.62 29.00 -1.35
CA THR A 3 23.33 28.50 -1.87
C THR A 3 22.58 27.65 -0.85
N SER A 4 21.26 27.81 -0.78
CA SER A 4 20.30 26.83 -0.23
C SER A 4 20.32 25.56 -1.09
N SER A 5 20.55 24.37 -0.53
CA SER A 5 20.12 23.05 -1.06
C SER A 5 20.73 21.89 -0.23
N ASP A 6 20.09 21.49 0.88
CA ASP A 6 20.11 20.09 1.33
C ASP A 6 18.94 19.87 2.30
N ARG A 7 17.76 19.54 1.77
CA ARG A 7 16.61 19.14 2.60
C ARG A 7 15.69 18.13 1.91
N ALA A 8 16.22 17.38 0.93
CA ALA A 8 15.46 16.43 0.12
C ALA A 8 15.79 14.95 0.42
N THR A 9 16.88 14.67 1.14
CA THR A 9 17.37 13.31 1.41
C THR A 9 16.72 12.62 2.61
N GLY A 10 16.21 13.37 3.60
CA GLY A 10 15.63 12.78 4.82
C GLY A 10 14.33 12.01 4.61
N LYS A 11 13.48 12.42 3.66
CA LYS A 11 12.19 11.73 3.38
C LYS A 11 12.38 10.38 2.70
N THR A 12 13.32 10.29 1.77
CA THR A 12 13.55 9.07 0.98
C THR A 12 14.17 7.95 1.81
N ASP A 13 15.01 8.29 2.77
CA ASP A 13 15.62 7.33 3.69
C ASP A 13 14.58 6.77 4.69
N GLN A 14 13.75 7.64 5.28
CA GLN A 14 12.65 7.22 6.14
C GLN A 14 11.61 6.38 5.40
N ASP A 15 11.28 6.76 4.16
CA ASP A 15 10.36 5.99 3.30
C ASP A 15 10.89 4.59 3.01
N ARG A 16 12.19 4.47 2.68
CA ARG A 16 12.84 3.18 2.46
C ARG A 16 12.85 2.31 3.71
N MET A 17 13.19 2.88 4.87
CA MET A 17 13.18 2.16 6.13
C MET A 17 11.77 1.70 6.51
N ASN A 18 10.74 2.52 6.24
CA ASN A 18 9.36 2.13 6.52
C ASN A 18 8.87 1.05 5.54
N LEU A 19 9.24 1.17 4.26
CA LEU A 19 8.94 0.17 3.25
C LEU A 19 9.59 -1.18 3.59
N ASP A 20 10.84 -1.21 4.05
CA ASP A 20 11.53 -2.45 4.44
C ASP A 20 10.84 -3.12 5.64
N LYS A 21 10.47 -2.33 6.66
CA LYS A 21 9.68 -2.81 7.81
C LYS A 21 8.32 -3.36 7.39
N GLU A 22 7.65 -2.68 6.47
CA GLU A 22 6.36 -3.10 5.96
C GLU A 22 6.48 -4.38 5.12
N THR A 23 7.51 -4.45 4.29
CA THR A 23 7.87 -5.63 3.47
C THR A 23 8.11 -6.83 4.37
N ALA A 24 8.91 -6.68 5.43
CA ALA A 24 9.15 -7.74 6.41
C ALA A 24 7.86 -8.18 7.13
N TYR A 25 7.03 -7.22 7.56
CA TYR A 25 5.73 -7.53 8.18
C TYR A 25 4.81 -8.30 7.23
N TRP A 26 4.68 -7.84 5.99
CA TRP A 26 3.86 -8.51 4.98
C TRP A 26 4.44 -9.87 4.64
N ARG A 27 5.76 -10.07 4.64
CA ARG A 27 6.34 -11.39 4.41
C ARG A 27 5.87 -12.43 5.45
N GLU A 28 5.74 -12.03 6.71
CA GLU A 28 5.23 -12.90 7.77
C GLU A 28 3.70 -13.03 7.77
N GLN A 29 2.97 -11.96 7.45
CA GLN A 29 1.51 -12.00 7.40
C GLN A 29 0.98 -12.64 6.13
N HIS A 30 1.71 -12.54 5.02
CA HIS A 30 1.32 -13.03 3.70
C HIS A 30 0.91 -14.49 3.81
N SER A 31 1.76 -15.34 4.39
CA SER A 31 1.49 -16.77 4.60
C SER A 31 0.21 -17.08 5.38
N LYS A 32 -0.32 -16.12 6.15
CA LYS A 32 -1.58 -16.25 6.91
C LYS A 32 -2.81 -15.83 6.12
N GLN A 33 -2.62 -15.13 5.00
CA GLN A 33 -3.68 -14.62 4.16
C GLN A 33 -4.24 -15.71 3.26
N PRO A 34 -5.57 -15.72 3.02
CA PRO A 34 -6.19 -16.75 2.19
C PRO A 34 -5.70 -16.71 0.73
N TYR A 35 -5.36 -15.52 0.23
CA TYR A 35 -4.88 -15.31 -1.15
C TYR A 35 -3.42 -15.73 -1.37
N ALA A 36 -2.62 -15.81 -0.30
CA ALA A 36 -1.22 -16.24 -0.37
C ALA A 36 -1.04 -17.74 -0.58
N LYS A 37 -2.10 -18.53 -0.42
CA LYS A 37 -2.05 -19.99 -0.62
C LYS A 37 -1.71 -20.39 -2.06
N ASN A 38 -1.98 -19.50 -3.02
CA ASN A 38 -1.86 -19.79 -4.44
C ASN A 38 -0.57 -19.24 -5.07
N TYR A 39 0.17 -18.38 -4.36
CA TYR A 39 1.25 -17.58 -4.96
C TYR A 39 2.30 -17.19 -3.91
N SER A 40 3.54 -17.00 -4.37
CA SER A 40 4.66 -16.65 -3.49
C SER A 40 4.71 -15.16 -3.16
N TYR A 41 5.30 -14.82 -2.01
CA TYR A 41 5.50 -13.44 -1.58
C TYR A 41 6.17 -12.56 -2.65
N GLU A 42 7.18 -13.07 -3.36
CA GLU A 42 7.90 -12.32 -4.40
C GLU A 42 6.96 -11.79 -5.51
N GLN A 43 5.90 -12.54 -5.83
CA GLN A 43 4.92 -12.09 -6.82
C GLN A 43 4.00 -10.99 -6.30
N PHE A 44 3.79 -10.92 -4.98
CA PHE A 44 3.03 -9.86 -4.31
C PHE A 44 3.89 -8.73 -3.78
N GLU A 45 5.22 -8.88 -3.70
CA GLU A 45 6.13 -7.85 -3.20
C GLU A 45 5.90 -6.53 -3.95
N HIS A 46 5.77 -6.62 -5.28
CA HIS A 46 5.46 -5.47 -6.11
C HIS A 46 4.13 -4.84 -5.73
N ALA A 47 3.09 -5.64 -5.48
CA ALA A 47 1.78 -5.16 -5.09
C ALA A 47 1.79 -4.48 -3.71
N TYR A 48 2.46 -5.08 -2.73
CA TYR A 48 2.61 -4.50 -1.39
C TYR A 48 3.30 -3.14 -1.45
N ARG A 49 4.39 -3.06 -2.22
CA ARG A 49 5.16 -1.84 -2.42
C ARG A 49 4.38 -0.77 -3.19
N THR A 50 3.63 -1.14 -4.21
CA THR A 50 2.74 -0.21 -4.93
C THR A 50 1.65 0.30 -4.01
N GLY A 51 0.98 -0.58 -3.25
CA GLY A 51 -0.03 -0.18 -2.27
C GLY A 51 0.46 0.85 -1.27
N TYR A 52 1.65 0.63 -0.71
CA TYR A 52 2.30 1.56 0.21
C TYR A 52 2.63 2.91 -0.43
N LYS A 53 3.25 2.91 -1.62
CA LYS A 53 3.56 4.14 -2.36
C LYS A 53 2.31 4.94 -2.72
N SER A 54 1.26 4.26 -3.18
CA SER A 54 -0.01 4.88 -3.53
C SER A 54 -0.69 5.45 -2.29
N PHE A 55 -0.57 4.81 -1.13
CA PHE A 55 -1.09 5.36 0.13
C PHE A 55 -0.42 6.69 0.50
N LEU A 56 0.90 6.80 0.31
CA LEU A 56 1.62 8.05 0.50
C LEU A 56 1.24 9.13 -0.52
N LYS A 57 0.86 8.73 -1.74
CA LYS A 57 0.38 9.62 -2.81
C LYS A 57 -1.04 10.13 -2.54
N TYR A 58 -1.89 9.31 -1.93
CA TYR A 58 -3.30 9.61 -1.64
C TYR A 58 -3.62 9.53 -0.13
N PRO A 59 -3.00 10.37 0.71
CA PRO A 59 -3.23 10.33 2.15
C PRO A 59 -4.67 10.71 2.49
N GLY A 60 -5.31 9.92 3.36
CA GLY A 60 -6.68 10.20 3.84
C GLY A 60 -7.81 9.80 2.88
N LYS A 61 -7.48 9.18 1.74
CA LYS A 61 -8.46 8.53 0.86
C LYS A 61 -8.74 7.10 1.31
N LYS A 62 -9.87 6.55 0.88
CA LYS A 62 -10.18 5.12 1.02
C LYS A 62 -9.68 4.34 -0.19
N PHE A 63 -9.36 3.06 0.02
CA PHE A 63 -8.94 2.16 -1.06
C PHE A 63 -9.96 2.15 -2.21
N GLU A 64 -11.26 2.08 -1.92
CA GLU A 64 -12.33 2.08 -2.93
C GLU A 64 -12.34 3.34 -3.82
N GLU A 65 -11.91 4.50 -3.30
CA GLU A 65 -11.87 5.74 -4.08
C GLU A 65 -10.68 5.81 -5.05
N VAL A 66 -9.61 5.07 -4.73
CA VAL A 66 -8.36 5.10 -5.50
C VAL A 66 -8.06 3.77 -6.17
N GLU A 67 -8.93 2.77 -6.02
CA GLU A 67 -8.75 1.41 -6.52
C GLU A 67 -8.44 1.40 -8.02
N ASP A 68 -9.20 2.17 -8.80
CA ASP A 68 -9.03 2.31 -10.25
C ASP A 68 -7.67 2.96 -10.61
N SER A 69 -7.29 3.99 -9.86
CA SER A 69 -5.98 4.65 -10.02
C SER A 69 -4.83 3.72 -9.62
N LEU A 70 -4.99 2.92 -8.56
CA LEU A 70 -3.99 1.93 -8.15
C LEU A 70 -3.90 0.78 -9.14
N ALA A 71 -5.02 0.31 -9.68
CA ALA A 71 -5.02 -0.73 -10.69
C ALA A 71 -4.23 -0.28 -11.92
N SER A 72 -4.46 0.96 -12.36
CA SER A 72 -3.72 1.57 -13.47
C SER A 72 -2.23 1.75 -13.17
N ASP A 73 -1.88 2.30 -12.00
CA ASP A 73 -0.48 2.51 -11.57
C ASP A 73 0.27 1.17 -11.41
N TYR A 74 -0.43 0.16 -10.87
CA TYR A 74 0.08 -1.20 -10.78
C TYR A 74 0.28 -1.81 -12.16
N ASP A 75 -0.67 -1.70 -13.08
CA ASP A 75 -0.56 -2.28 -14.42
C ASP A 75 0.57 -1.64 -15.24
N GLU A 76 0.79 -0.33 -15.06
CA GLU A 76 1.90 0.40 -15.69
C GLU A 76 3.26 0.00 -15.10
N ALA A 77 3.33 -0.20 -13.77
CA ALA A 77 4.57 -0.52 -13.08
C ALA A 77 4.87 -2.02 -12.99
N LYS A 78 3.91 -2.90 -13.34
CA LYS A 78 4.04 -4.34 -13.12
C LYS A 78 5.23 -4.92 -13.90
N PRO A 79 6.13 -5.66 -13.24
CA PRO A 79 7.11 -6.47 -13.95
C PRO A 79 6.44 -7.71 -14.55
N THR A 80 7.07 -8.34 -15.55
CA THR A 80 6.55 -9.55 -16.22
C THR A 80 6.28 -10.72 -15.27
N SER A 81 6.94 -10.73 -14.10
CA SER A 81 6.79 -11.76 -13.06
C SER A 81 5.68 -11.46 -12.05
N ALA A 82 5.10 -10.25 -12.08
CA ALA A 82 4.02 -9.85 -11.19
C ALA A 82 2.67 -10.39 -11.67
N LEU A 83 1.78 -10.59 -10.70
CA LEU A 83 0.46 -11.16 -10.92
C LEU A 83 -0.52 -10.10 -11.45
N PRO A 84 -1.63 -10.51 -12.10
CA PRO A 84 -2.64 -9.54 -12.52
C PRO A 84 -3.27 -8.83 -11.31
N TRP A 85 -3.72 -7.59 -11.52
CA TRP A 85 -4.36 -6.77 -10.49
C TRP A 85 -5.43 -7.54 -9.72
N ASP A 86 -6.29 -8.28 -10.41
CA ASP A 86 -7.41 -9.02 -9.79
C ASP A 86 -6.94 -9.98 -8.67
N THR A 87 -5.78 -10.60 -8.85
CA THR A 87 -5.15 -11.50 -7.88
C THR A 87 -4.51 -10.74 -6.72
N VAL A 88 -3.87 -9.61 -7.00
CA VAL A 88 -3.12 -8.84 -6.00
C VAL A 88 -3.95 -7.78 -5.28
N ARG A 89 -5.11 -7.41 -5.82
CA ARG A 89 -6.08 -6.47 -5.26
C ARG A 89 -6.36 -6.72 -3.79
N PRO A 90 -6.66 -7.95 -3.32
CA PRO A 90 -6.85 -8.20 -1.88
C PRO A 90 -5.56 -7.98 -1.06
N ALA A 91 -4.39 -8.21 -1.65
CA ALA A 91 -3.11 -7.92 -0.98
C ALA A 91 -2.87 -6.42 -0.81
N VAL A 92 -3.12 -5.63 -1.86
CA VAL A 92 -3.01 -4.17 -1.82
C VAL A 92 -4.04 -3.57 -0.85
N SER A 93 -5.27 -4.08 -0.88
CA SER A 93 -6.33 -3.69 0.05
C SER A 93 -5.90 -3.94 1.50
N SER A 94 -5.28 -5.08 1.80
CA SER A 94 -4.76 -5.39 3.14
C SER A 94 -3.71 -4.37 3.62
N VAL A 95 -2.84 -3.87 2.74
CA VAL A 95 -1.90 -2.76 3.04
C VAL A 95 -2.64 -1.51 3.42
N TRP A 96 -3.62 -1.14 2.61
CA TRP A 96 -4.42 0.06 2.78
C TRP A 96 -5.23 0.03 4.07
N GLU A 97 -5.86 -1.10 4.40
CA GLU A 97 -6.57 -1.29 5.66
C GLU A 97 -5.63 -1.14 6.86
N ARG A 98 -4.44 -1.75 6.79
CA ARG A 98 -3.41 -1.60 7.83
C ARG A 98 -3.00 -0.14 7.97
N MET A 99 -2.66 0.52 6.89
CA MET A 99 -2.18 1.90 6.89
C MET A 99 -3.23 2.89 7.38
N THR A 100 -4.48 2.68 6.96
CA THR A 100 -5.63 3.43 7.46
C THR A 100 -5.87 3.16 8.95
N GLY A 101 -5.68 1.93 9.41
CA GLY A 101 -5.75 1.53 10.83
C GLY A 101 -4.62 2.11 11.68
N VAL A 102 -3.40 2.21 11.15
CA VAL A 102 -2.25 2.85 11.83
C VAL A 102 -2.46 4.35 11.96
N LEU A 103 -2.99 5.01 10.92
CA LEU A 103 -3.34 6.43 10.98
C LEU A 103 -4.63 6.73 11.75
N SER A 104 -5.41 5.71 12.10
CA SER A 104 -6.65 5.86 12.89
C SER A 104 -6.51 5.30 14.31
N PRO A 105 -5.83 5.98 15.24
CA PRO A 105 -6.14 5.82 16.64
C PRO A 105 -7.46 6.57 16.94
N ARG A 106 -8.58 5.83 16.94
CA ARG A 106 -9.91 6.19 17.52
C ARG A 106 -10.91 7.05 16.72
N GLU A 107 -11.49 6.50 15.66
CA GLU A 107 -12.82 6.98 15.20
C GLU A 107 -13.79 5.80 15.02
N PRO A 108 -14.57 5.42 16.05
CA PRO A 108 -15.75 4.59 15.88
C PRO A 108 -16.88 5.51 15.38
N GLY A 109 -16.94 5.81 14.08
CA GLY A 109 -17.88 6.86 13.67
C GLY A 109 -18.12 7.15 12.19
N ARG A 110 -17.76 6.29 11.23
CA ARG A 110 -18.16 6.50 9.82
C ARG A 110 -18.53 5.18 9.14
N GLY A 111 -19.78 4.91 8.81
CA GLY A 111 -20.97 5.73 8.94
C GLY A 111 -22.20 4.84 8.93
N VAL A 112 -23.18 5.24 9.74
CA VAL A 112 -24.56 4.84 9.59
C VAL A 112 -24.95 5.24 8.17
N ARG A 113 -25.18 4.26 7.30
CA ARG A 113 -25.87 4.47 6.04
C ARG A 113 -27.32 4.74 6.40
N ASP A 114 -27.61 5.99 6.76
CA ASP A 114 -28.95 6.53 6.69
C ASP A 114 -29.30 6.65 5.21
N PHE A 115 -30.02 5.65 4.71
CA PHE A 115 -30.86 5.78 3.54
C PHE A 115 -32.28 5.55 4.04
N ILE A 116 -32.95 6.68 4.30
CA ILE A 116 -34.40 6.98 4.14
C ILE A 116 -35.31 5.77 3.93
#